data_AF-A0A074M775-F1
#
_entry.id   AF-A0A074M775-F1
#
_cell.length_a   1.000
_cell.length_b   1.000
_cell.length_c   1.000
_cell.angle_alpha   90.00
_cell.angle_beta   90.00
_cell.angle_gamma   90.00
#
_symmetry.space_group_name_H-M   'P 1'
#
loop_
_entity.id
_entity.type
_entity.pdbx_description
1 polymer ?
#
loop_
_entity_poly.entity_id
_entity_poly.type
_entity_poly.pdbx_seq_one_letter_code
_entity_poly.pdbx_strand_id
1 'polypeptide(L)'
;MYRVLENATNEWLNHDEEIAIWLGEAWEFISPANGMMIFDQMAGMQLRYYGNWQAAVEPAAPSGGTTIDTEARATIDSLIEALRNAGIFEKVSTP
;
A
#
# COMPACT_ATOMS: atom_id res chain seq x y z
N MET A 1 -12.34 -8.63 6.44
CA MET A 1 -12.45 -7.59 5.40
C MET A 1 -11.34 -7.84 4.41
N TYR A 2 -11.66 -7.80 3.13
CA TYR A 2 -10.71 -8.03 2.04
C TYR A 2 -10.90 -6.97 0.96
N ARG A 3 -9.81 -6.58 0.30
CA ARG A 3 -9.91 -5.88 -0.98
C ARG A 3 -10.13 -6.93 -2.07
N VAL A 4 -11.12 -6.73 -2.92
CA VAL A 4 -11.34 -7.54 -4.11
C VAL A 4 -10.37 -7.09 -5.20
N LEU A 5 -9.58 -8.02 -5.74
CA LEU A 5 -8.64 -7.74 -6.83
C LEU A 5 -9.35 -7.81 -8.18
N GLU A 6 -8.73 -7.26 -9.22
CA GLU A 6 -9.23 -7.37 -10.59
C GLU A 6 -9.42 -8.83 -11.03
N ASN A 7 -10.42 -9.06 -11.89
CA ASN A 7 -10.79 -10.37 -12.41
C ASN A 7 -11.23 -11.35 -11.30
N ALA A 8 -11.93 -10.84 -10.29
CA ALA A 8 -12.48 -11.68 -9.24
C ALA A 8 -13.50 -12.68 -9.79
N THR A 9 -13.59 -13.84 -9.14
CA THR A 9 -14.44 -14.96 -9.59
C THR A 9 -15.34 -15.44 -8.45
N ASN A 10 -16.28 -16.33 -8.77
CA ASN A 10 -17.24 -16.91 -7.83
C ASN A 10 -18.09 -15.83 -7.12
N GLU A 11 -18.18 -15.86 -5.79
CA GLU A 11 -18.97 -14.93 -4.99
C GLU A 11 -18.51 -13.46 -5.11
N TRP A 12 -17.34 -13.22 -5.71
CA TRP A 12 -16.69 -11.91 -5.80
C TRP A 12 -16.76 -11.36 -7.23
N LEU A 13 -17.41 -12.09 -8.15
CA LEU A 13 -17.60 -11.68 -9.54
C LEU A 13 -18.31 -10.32 -9.62
N ASN A 14 -17.80 -9.40 -10.44
CA ASN A 14 -18.27 -8.02 -10.63
C ASN A 14 -18.06 -7.08 -9.42
N HIS A 15 -17.30 -7.49 -8.42
CA HIS A 15 -16.97 -6.68 -7.24
C HIS A 15 -15.50 -6.22 -7.23
N ASP A 16 -14.84 -6.21 -8.40
CA ASP A 16 -13.46 -5.78 -8.55
C ASP A 16 -13.23 -4.40 -7.90
N GLU A 17 -12.11 -4.26 -7.19
CA GLU A 17 -11.71 -3.07 -6.44
C GLU A 17 -12.58 -2.70 -5.21
N GLU A 18 -13.68 -3.41 -4.95
CA GLU A 18 -14.50 -3.18 -3.77
C GLU A 18 -13.88 -3.74 -2.49
N ILE A 19 -14.44 -3.34 -1.36
CA ILE A 19 -14.13 -3.91 -0.06
C ILE A 19 -15.19 -4.94 0.30
N ALA A 20 -14.78 -6.20 0.43
CA ALA A 20 -15.62 -7.30 0.88
C ALA A 20 -15.55 -7.47 2.41
N ILE A 21 -16.71 -7.49 3.06
CA ILE A 21 -16.84 -7.72 4.51
C ILE A 21 -17.79 -8.91 4.72
N TRP A 22 -17.33 -9.93 5.44
CA TRP A 22 -18.20 -11.03 5.84
C TRP A 22 -19.01 -10.63 7.08
N LEU A 23 -20.34 -10.68 6.98
CA LEU A 23 -21.25 -10.36 8.09
C LEU A 23 -21.81 -11.60 8.81
N GLY A 24 -21.25 -12.78 8.56
CA GLY A 24 -21.66 -14.04 9.20
C GLY A 24 -22.47 -14.95 8.29
N GLU A 25 -23.24 -14.38 7.37
CA GLU A 25 -24.11 -15.11 6.43
C GLU A 25 -23.81 -14.81 4.96
N ALA A 26 -23.36 -13.59 4.66
CA ALA A 26 -23.07 -13.13 3.31
C ALA A 26 -21.88 -12.16 3.29
N TRP A 27 -21.31 -12.02 2.10
CA TRP A 27 -20.40 -10.93 1.78
C TRP A 27 -21.19 -9.67 1.48
N GLU A 28 -20.85 -8.59 2.17
CA GLU A 28 -21.21 -7.24 1.76
C GLU A 28 -20.04 -6.60 1.04
N PHE A 29 -20.35 -5.90 -0.04
CA PHE A 29 -19.35 -5.21 -0.84
C PHE A 29 -19.56 -3.70 -0.77
N ILE A 30 -18.47 -2.97 -0.52
CA ILE A 30 -18.48 -1.52 -0.36
C ILE A 30 -17.60 -0.92 -1.44
N SER A 31 -18.21 -0.13 -2.32
CA SER A 31 -17.46 0.67 -3.29
C SER A 31 -16.63 1.73 -2.55
N PRO A 32 -15.31 1.82 -2.80
CA PRO A 32 -14.46 2.77 -2.12
C PRO A 32 -14.73 4.22 -2.58
N ALA A 33 -14.56 5.16 -1.66
CA ALA A 33 -14.62 6.60 -1.95
C ALA A 33 -13.21 7.17 -2.12
N ASN A 34 -13.06 8.20 -2.95
CA ASN A 34 -11.78 8.90 -3.08
C ASN A 34 -11.29 9.41 -1.72
N GLY A 35 -10.03 9.12 -1.40
CA GLY A 35 -9.42 9.42 -0.12
C GLY A 35 -9.57 8.34 0.94
N MET A 36 -10.35 7.28 0.69
CA MET A 36 -10.39 6.10 1.56
C MET A 36 -8.98 5.51 1.70
N MET A 37 -8.64 5.09 2.92
CA MET A 37 -7.37 4.44 3.22
C MET A 37 -7.62 3.08 3.88
N ILE A 38 -6.89 2.06 3.45
CA ILE A 38 -6.86 0.73 4.06
C ILE A 38 -5.42 0.34 4.35
N PHE A 39 -5.22 -0.61 5.26
CA PHE A 39 -3.90 -1.19 5.50
C PHE A 39 -3.84 -2.58 4.87
N ASP A 40 -2.91 -2.79 3.94
CA ASP A 40 -2.60 -4.10 3.38
C ASP A 40 -1.66 -4.83 4.36
N GLN A 41 -2.20 -5.85 5.04
CA GLN A 41 -1.45 -6.61 6.04
C GLN A 41 -0.31 -7.43 5.44
N MET A 42 -0.44 -7.87 4.18
CA MET A 42 0.59 -8.67 3.53
C MET A 42 1.76 -7.80 3.09
N ALA A 43 1.47 -6.65 2.49
CA ALA A 43 2.49 -5.67 2.08
C ALA A 43 3.02 -4.84 3.26
N GLY A 44 2.31 -4.83 4.40
CA GLY A 44 2.66 -4.04 5.57
C GLY A 44 2.56 -2.53 5.35
N MET A 45 1.70 -2.08 4.43
CA MET A 45 1.61 -0.68 4.02
C MET A 45 0.17 -0.17 3.90
N GLN A 46 -0.02 1.14 3.86
CA GLN A 46 -1.28 1.80 3.54
C GLN A 46 -1.51 1.85 2.03
N LEU A 47 -2.76 1.62 1.65
CA LEU A 47 -3.28 1.86 0.30
C LEU A 47 -4.31 2.98 0.36
N ARG A 48 -4.29 3.88 -0.63
CA ARG A 48 -5.25 4.97 -0.76
C ARG A 48 -6.05 4.83 -2.04
N TYR A 49 -7.37 5.00 -1.95
CA TYR A 49 -8.23 4.98 -3.12
C TYR A 49 -8.33 6.38 -3.76
N TYR A 50 -8.05 6.45 -5.06
CA TYR A 50 -8.26 7.65 -5.88
C TYR A 50 -8.60 7.25 -7.33
N GLY A 51 -9.84 6.81 -7.55
CA GLY A 51 -10.27 6.16 -8.80
C GLY A 51 -9.78 4.70 -8.94
N ASN A 52 -8.68 4.36 -8.28
CA ASN A 52 -8.15 3.01 -8.10
C ASN A 52 -7.38 2.93 -6.77
N TRP A 53 -7.03 1.72 -6.32
CA TRP A 53 -6.17 1.54 -5.15
C TRP A 53 -4.70 1.84 -5.48
N GLN A 54 -4.09 2.75 -4.73
CA GLN A 54 -2.72 3.20 -4.94
C GLN A 54 -1.87 2.89 -3.71
N ALA A 55 -0.69 2.32 -3.94
CA ALA A 55 0.38 2.18 -2.97
C ALA A 55 1.37 3.35 -3.10
N ALA A 56 1.99 3.79 -1.99
CA ALA A 56 3.10 4.73 -2.10
C ALA A 56 4.33 3.99 -2.64
N VAL A 57 5.00 4.61 -3.61
CA VAL A 57 6.21 4.06 -4.22
C VAL A 57 7.42 4.58 -3.48
N GLU A 58 8.26 3.67 -2.99
CA GLU A 58 9.52 4.03 -2.38
C GLU A 58 10.48 4.64 -3.41
N PRO A 59 11.05 5.83 -3.15
CA PRO A 59 12.03 6.41 -4.05
C PRO A 59 13.35 5.62 -4.01
N ALA A 60 14.00 5.50 -5.16
CA ALA A 60 15.35 4.96 -5.20
C ALA A 60 16.32 5.86 -4.42
N ALA A 61 17.27 5.25 -3.71
CA ALA A 61 18.32 5.98 -3.01
C ALA A 61 19.12 6.87 -3.99
N PRO A 62 19.54 8.07 -3.57
CA PRO A 62 20.28 8.98 -4.43
C PRO A 62 21.65 8.41 -4.80
N SER A 63 21.87 8.15 -6.09
CA SER A 63 23.11 7.56 -6.61
C SER A 63 23.99 8.52 -7.42
N GLY A 64 23.50 9.72 -7.72
CA GLY A 64 24.21 10.75 -8.48
C GLY A 64 24.83 11.86 -7.61
N GLY A 65 25.27 12.92 -8.30
CA GLY A 65 25.84 14.13 -7.70
C GLY A 65 27.37 14.15 -7.73
N THR A 66 27.95 15.30 -8.12
CA THR A 66 29.42 15.52 -8.09
C THR A 66 29.93 15.86 -6.69
N THR A 67 29.07 16.40 -5.83
CA THR A 67 29.33 16.61 -4.41
C THR A 67 28.40 15.70 -3.63
N ILE A 68 28.99 14.80 -2.83
CA ILE A 68 28.26 13.86 -2.00
C ILE A 68 28.46 14.28 -0.55
N ASP A 69 27.38 14.72 0.08
CA ASP A 69 27.31 14.89 1.52
C ASP A 69 26.88 13.56 2.16
N THR A 70 27.79 12.92 2.87
CA THR A 70 27.56 11.60 3.48
C THR A 70 26.53 11.66 4.61
N GLU A 71 26.51 12.73 5.41
CA GLU A 71 25.56 12.88 6.52
C GLU A 71 24.14 13.08 5.98
N ALA A 72 23.99 13.88 4.93
CA ALA A 72 22.71 14.06 4.26
C ALA A 72 22.19 12.75 3.66
N ARG A 73 23.06 11.96 3.01
CA ARG A 73 22.67 10.67 2.42
C ARG A 73 22.23 9.66 3.49
N ALA A 74 22.99 9.55 4.58
CA ALA A 74 22.62 8.70 5.71
C ALA A 74 21.28 9.11 6.36
N THR A 75 21.01 10.43 6.41
CA THR A 75 19.74 10.95 6.92
C THR A 75 18.56 10.58 6.01
N ILE A 76 18.73 10.66 4.69
CA ILE A 76 17.70 10.27 3.71
C ILE A 76 17.40 8.77 3.84
N ASP A 77 18.42 7.93 3.96
CA ASP A 77 18.25 6.48 4.15
C ASP A 77 17.46 6.19 5.44
N SER A 78 17.78 6.88 6.53
CA SER A 78 17.05 6.75 7.81
C SER A 78 15.59 7.20 7.70
N LEU A 79 15.30 8.24 6.91
CA LEU A 79 13.92 8.69 6.66
C LEU A 79 13.13 7.65 5.86
N ILE A 80 13.74 7.04 4.83
CA ILE A 80 13.11 5.98 4.04
C ILE A 80 12.79 4.78 4.94
N GLU A 81 13.71 4.38 5.81
CA GLU A 81 13.48 3.31 6.79
C GLU A 81 12.34 3.65 7.78
N ALA A 82 12.31 4.88 8.29
CA ALA A 82 11.22 5.33 9.16
C ALA A 82 9.85 5.28 8.45
N LEU A 83 9.80 5.63 7.15
CA LEU A 83 8.59 5.56 6.33
C LEU A 83 8.13 4.12 6.06
N ARG A 84 9.06 3.17 5.88
CA ARG A 84 8.73 1.72 5.85
C ARG A 84 8.12 1.28 7.18
N ASN A 85 8.75 1.65 8.30
CA ASN A 85 8.26 1.29 9.64
C ASN A 85 6.90 1.91 9.96
N ALA A 86 6.60 3.09 9.41
CA ALA A 86 5.29 3.72 9.50
C ALA A 86 4.23 3.09 8.59
N GLY A 87 4.60 2.12 7.73
CA GLY A 87 3.71 1.49 6.78
C GLY A 87 3.32 2.41 5.62
N ILE A 88 4.16 3.38 5.28
CA ILE A 88 3.97 4.18 4.06
C ILE A 88 4.53 3.43 2.86
N PHE A 89 5.72 2.87 2.98
CA PHE A 89 6.33 2.00 1.96
C PHE A 89 6.20 0.53 2.32
N GLU A 90 6.39 -0.34 1.34
CA GLU A 90 6.37 -1.79 1.56
C GLU A 90 7.33 -2.19 2.66
N LYS A 91 6.85 -3.04 3.55
CA LYS A 91 7.74 -3.70 4.48
C LYS A 91 8.60 -4.67 3.69
N VAL A 92 9.91 -4.40 3.60
CA VAL A 92 10.85 -5.37 3.04
C VAL A 92 10.74 -6.64 3.87
N SER A 93 10.33 -7.72 3.22
CA SER A 93 10.36 -9.06 3.78
C SER A 93 11.80 -9.37 4.17
N THR A 94 12.05 -9.46 5.47
CA THR A 94 13.31 -10.00 5.98
C THR A 94 13.35 -11.48 5.56
N PRO A 95 14.41 -11.95 4.89
CA PRO A 95 14.54 -13.37 4.55
C PRO A 95 14.62 -14.24 5.81
#